data_AF-D5VR46-F1
#
_entry.id   AF-D5VR46-F1
#
_cell.length_a   1.000
_cell.length_b   1.000
_cell.length_c   1.000
_cell.angle_alpha   90.00
_cell.angle_beta   90.00
_cell.angle_gamma   90.00
#
_symmetry.space_group_name_H-M   'P 1'
#
loop_
_entity.id
_entity.type
_entity.pdbx_description
1 polymer ?
#
loop_
_entity_poly.entity_id
_entity_poly.type
_entity_poly.pdbx_seq_one_letter_code
_entity_poly.pdbx_strand_id
1 'polypeptide(L)'
;MRILPLTDEEKASIIAGLRSTVPATRLVTLRRLQELADTRPEAFAYLDAYDKTTLNEILYLLNHIIEYDPDEIIRREAMLALEKIKKALGTKFSVFIPECESCRALIDPGWEYCAKCGAEISKMKFEELKKCKNCGKYIYESWIHCAHCGTKLKEEEEEILRCPNCKRPIQPEWMVCPYCGYRLKRKP
;
A
#
# COMPACT_ATOMS: atom_id res chain seq x y z
N MET A 1 2.04 12.31 18.64
CA MET A 1 0.89 11.90 17.82
C MET A 1 0.36 10.61 18.43
N ARG A 2 -0.90 10.57 18.92
CA ARG A 2 -1.47 9.34 19.52
C ARG A 2 -1.98 8.47 18.37
N ILE A 3 -1.35 7.31 18.16
CA ILE A 3 -1.84 6.31 17.20
C ILE A 3 -3.18 5.81 17.74
N LEU A 4 -4.25 5.98 16.97
CA LEU A 4 -5.57 5.47 17.30
C LEU A 4 -5.79 4.17 16.52
N PRO A 5 -5.64 2.99 17.15
CA PRO A 5 -5.91 1.71 16.50
C PRO A 5 -7.40 1.57 16.17
N LEU A 6 -7.73 0.62 15.31
CA LEU A 6 -9.12 0.21 15.12
C LEU A 6 -9.61 -0.50 16.37
N THR A 7 -10.78 -0.11 16.84
CA THR A 7 -11.52 -0.82 17.88
C THR A 7 -12.00 -2.18 17.36
N ASP A 8 -12.24 -3.12 18.26
CA ASP A 8 -12.72 -4.45 17.86
C ASP A 8 -14.10 -4.40 17.19
N GLU A 9 -14.95 -3.44 17.58
CA GLU A 9 -16.22 -3.15 16.89
C GLU A 9 -16.01 -2.67 15.45
N GLU A 10 -15.04 -1.77 15.21
CA GLU A 10 -14.70 -1.33 13.86
C GLU A 10 -14.19 -2.50 13.01
N LYS A 11 -13.31 -3.34 13.55
CA LYS A 11 -12.78 -4.54 12.86
C LYS A 11 -13.91 -5.50 12.51
N ALA A 12 -14.75 -5.86 13.47
CA ALA A 12 -15.86 -6.78 13.27
C ALA A 12 -16.87 -6.24 12.24
N SER A 13 -17.17 -4.94 12.30
CA SER A 13 -18.04 -4.25 11.34
C SER A 13 -17.48 -4.30 9.91
N ILE A 14 -16.17 -4.10 9.75
CA ILE A 14 -15.49 -4.20 8.44
C ILE A 14 -15.60 -5.62 7.89
N ILE A 15 -15.22 -6.64 8.68
CA ILE A 15 -15.23 -8.03 8.23
C ILE A 15 -16.65 -8.48 7.86
N ALA A 16 -17.64 -8.18 8.71
CA ALA A 16 -19.03 -8.50 8.44
C ALA A 16 -19.55 -7.80 7.17
N GLY A 17 -19.18 -6.53 6.98
CA GLY A 17 -19.56 -5.75 5.81
C GLY A 17 -18.97 -6.29 4.50
N LEU A 18 -17.71 -6.73 4.50
CA LEU A 18 -17.07 -7.37 3.34
C LEU A 18 -17.70 -8.74 3.01
N ARG A 19 -18.02 -9.54 4.04
CA ARG A 19 -18.66 -10.84 3.87
C ARG A 19 -20.13 -10.76 3.45
N SER A 20 -20.81 -9.65 3.74
CA SER A 20 -22.24 -9.44 3.49
C SER A 20 -22.67 -9.85 2.08
N THR A 21 -23.76 -10.59 1.94
CA THR A 21 -24.34 -10.93 0.64
C THR A 21 -25.09 -9.76 0.00
N VAL A 22 -25.28 -8.66 0.74
CA VAL A 22 -25.99 -7.46 0.27
C VAL A 22 -25.01 -6.53 -0.46
N PRO A 23 -25.18 -6.27 -1.78
CA PRO A 23 -24.28 -5.44 -2.58
C PRO A 23 -24.04 -4.04 -2.00
N ALA A 24 -25.11 -3.38 -1.53
CA ALA A 24 -25.03 -2.05 -0.94
C ALA A 24 -24.17 -2.03 0.34
N THR A 25 -24.27 -3.07 1.18
CA THR A 25 -23.47 -3.18 2.41
C THR A 25 -22.00 -3.36 2.10
N ARG A 26 -21.65 -4.21 1.12
CA ARG A 26 -20.28 -4.35 0.64
C ARG A 26 -19.74 -3.02 0.12
N LEU A 27 -20.50 -2.34 -0.74
CA LEU A 27 -20.10 -1.06 -1.33
C LEU A 27 -19.82 0.01 -0.27
N VAL A 28 -20.70 0.16 0.72
CA VAL A 28 -20.51 1.11 1.83
C VAL A 28 -19.26 0.76 2.64
N THR A 29 -19.03 -0.53 2.90
CA THR A 29 -17.86 -1.02 3.64
C THR A 29 -16.55 -0.77 2.88
N LEU A 30 -16.55 -1.00 1.57
CA LEU A 30 -15.40 -0.73 0.70
C LEU A 30 -15.04 0.76 0.69
N ARG A 31 -16.04 1.64 0.58
CA ARG A 31 -15.83 3.10 0.64
C ARG A 31 -15.33 3.55 2.01
N ARG A 32 -15.87 2.96 3.09
CA ARG A 32 -15.37 3.21 4.45
C ARG A 32 -13.92 2.80 4.61
N LEU A 33 -13.52 1.65 4.06
CA LEU A 33 -12.11 1.21 4.08
C LEU A 33 -11.20 2.18 3.31
N GLN A 34 -11.65 2.67 2.16
CA GLN A 34 -10.93 3.69 1.40
C GLN A 34 -10.75 4.98 2.20
N GLU A 35 -11.81 5.48 2.83
CA GLU A 35 -11.76 6.69 3.67
C GLU A 35 -10.85 6.50 4.88
N LEU A 36 -10.92 5.34 5.53
CA LEU A 36 -10.07 5.00 6.66
C LEU A 36 -8.59 4.98 6.26
N ALA A 37 -8.27 4.44 5.08
CA ALA A 37 -6.91 4.37 4.58
C ALA A 37 -6.35 5.77 4.24
N ASP A 38 -7.20 6.68 3.76
CA ASP A 38 -6.81 8.07 3.48
C ASP A 38 -6.68 8.93 4.75
N THR A 39 -7.54 8.72 5.74
CA THR A 39 -7.66 9.59 6.92
C THR A 39 -6.86 9.11 8.14
N ARG A 40 -6.70 7.79 8.31
CA ARG A 40 -6.02 7.14 9.45
C ARG A 40 -5.10 6.00 8.97
N PRO A 41 -4.10 6.26 8.12
CA PRO A 41 -3.22 5.22 7.59
C PRO A 41 -2.46 4.45 8.69
N GLU A 42 -2.17 5.10 9.82
CA GLU A 42 -1.54 4.48 10.99
C GLU A 42 -2.36 3.34 11.59
N ALA A 43 -3.68 3.30 11.37
CA ALA A 43 -4.53 2.21 11.84
C ALA A 43 -4.20 0.89 11.13
N PHE A 44 -3.93 0.94 9.82
CA PHE A 44 -3.51 -0.23 9.06
C PHE A 44 -2.07 -0.63 9.40
N ALA A 45 -1.17 0.34 9.59
CA ALA A 45 0.18 0.07 10.06
C ALA A 45 0.19 -0.61 11.44
N TYR A 46 -0.74 -0.23 12.32
CA TYR A 46 -0.94 -0.90 13.61
C TYR A 46 -1.45 -2.32 13.44
N LEU A 47 -2.42 -2.57 12.53
CA LEU A 47 -2.87 -3.93 12.22
C LEU A 47 -1.70 -4.78 11.69
N ASP A 48 -0.87 -4.27 10.79
CA ASP A 48 0.30 -5.00 10.30
C ASP A 48 1.30 -5.34 11.41
N ALA A 49 1.50 -4.43 12.38
CA ALA A 49 2.43 -4.65 13.46
C ALA A 49 1.90 -5.62 14.55
N TYR A 50 0.60 -5.53 14.89
CA TYR A 50 0.06 -6.15 16.11
C TYR A 50 -1.16 -7.07 15.90
N ASP A 51 -1.83 -6.99 14.75
CA ASP A 51 -3.06 -7.75 14.44
C ASP A 51 -3.09 -8.19 12.96
N LYS A 52 -2.06 -8.96 12.58
CA LYS A 52 -1.89 -9.45 11.21
C LYS A 52 -3.03 -10.34 10.76
N THR A 53 -3.70 -11.04 11.69
CA THR A 53 -4.84 -11.90 11.39
C THR A 53 -5.97 -11.08 10.77
N THR A 54 -6.37 -9.99 11.43
CA THR A 54 -7.42 -9.11 10.92
C THR A 54 -7.01 -8.48 9.59
N LEU A 55 -5.75 -8.02 9.47
CA LEU A 55 -5.26 -7.43 8.22
C LEU A 55 -5.32 -8.43 7.06
N ASN A 56 -4.78 -9.63 7.26
CA ASN A 56 -4.77 -10.68 6.23
C ASN A 56 -6.18 -11.12 5.85
N GLU A 57 -7.13 -11.15 6.80
CA GLU A 57 -8.52 -11.45 6.51
C GLU A 57 -9.17 -10.37 5.63
N ILE A 58 -8.95 -9.09 5.93
CA ILE A 58 -9.40 -7.97 5.09
C ILE A 58 -8.82 -8.10 3.69
N LEU A 59 -7.50 -8.34 3.57
CA LEU A 59 -6.83 -8.47 2.28
C LEU A 59 -7.33 -9.67 1.48
N TYR A 60 -7.55 -10.81 2.14
CA TYR A 60 -8.14 -12.00 1.51
C TYR A 60 -9.53 -11.70 0.96
N LEU A 61 -10.40 -11.09 1.77
CA LEU A 61 -11.77 -10.74 1.36
C LEU A 61 -11.78 -9.75 0.20
N LEU A 62 -10.89 -8.74 0.21
CA LEU A 62 -10.76 -7.79 -0.89
C LEU A 62 -10.35 -8.50 -2.19
N ASN A 63 -9.33 -9.35 -2.17
CA ASN A 63 -8.90 -10.10 -3.37
C ASN A 63 -10.01 -11.04 -3.87
N HIS A 64 -10.70 -11.74 -2.97
CA HIS A 64 -11.83 -12.60 -3.34
C HIS A 64 -12.97 -11.79 -3.98
N ILE A 65 -13.30 -10.60 -3.46
CA ILE A 65 -14.30 -9.72 -4.07
C ILE A 65 -13.84 -9.26 -5.46
N ILE A 66 -12.58 -8.85 -5.62
CA ILE A 66 -12.01 -8.41 -6.90
C ILE A 66 -12.12 -9.50 -7.98
N GLU A 67 -11.87 -10.76 -7.61
CA GLU A 67 -11.84 -11.87 -8.55
C GLU A 67 -13.23 -12.46 -8.85
N TYR A 68 -14.10 -12.57 -7.85
CA TYR A 68 -15.31 -13.38 -7.95
C TYR A 68 -16.65 -12.62 -7.79
N ASP A 69 -16.65 -11.35 -7.38
CA ASP A 69 -17.92 -10.63 -7.22
C ASP A 69 -18.56 -10.31 -8.59
N PRO A 70 -19.85 -10.63 -8.81
CA PRO A 70 -20.50 -10.42 -10.10
C PRO A 70 -20.72 -8.94 -10.45
N ASP A 71 -20.71 -8.04 -9.46
CA ASP A 71 -20.93 -6.61 -9.66
C ASP A 71 -19.61 -5.89 -9.97
N GLU A 72 -19.51 -5.30 -11.17
CA GLU A 72 -18.29 -4.61 -11.62
C GLU A 72 -17.94 -3.38 -10.77
N ILE A 73 -18.94 -2.69 -10.22
CA ILE A 73 -18.75 -1.52 -9.36
C ILE A 73 -18.14 -1.98 -8.04
N ILE A 74 -18.63 -3.09 -7.47
CA ILE A 74 -18.07 -3.67 -6.24
C ILE A 74 -16.63 -4.13 -6.46
N ARG A 75 -16.34 -4.85 -7.55
CA ARG A 75 -14.97 -5.24 -7.91
C ARG A 75 -14.05 -4.02 -8.00
N ARG A 76 -14.48 -2.96 -8.69
CA ARG A 76 -13.72 -1.72 -8.81
C ARG A 76 -13.45 -1.06 -7.46
N GLU A 77 -14.45 -0.95 -6.60
CA GLU A 77 -14.33 -0.31 -5.29
C GLU A 77 -13.45 -1.14 -4.34
N ALA A 78 -13.42 -2.47 -4.50
CA ALA A 78 -12.51 -3.36 -3.80
C ALA A 78 -11.05 -3.20 -4.26
N MET A 79 -10.82 -3.04 -5.57
CA MET A 79 -9.48 -2.71 -6.08
C MET A 79 -8.97 -1.38 -5.51
N LEU A 80 -9.81 -0.35 -5.48
CA LEU A 80 -9.46 0.96 -4.92
C LEU A 80 -9.19 0.89 -3.41
N ALA A 81 -10.01 0.15 -2.65
CA ALA A 81 -9.77 -0.09 -1.23
C ALA A 81 -8.43 -0.78 -0.99
N LEU A 82 -8.14 -1.84 -1.75
CA LEU A 82 -6.88 -2.57 -1.66
C LEU A 82 -5.68 -1.67 -1.98
N GLU A 83 -5.76 -0.85 -3.03
CA GLU A 83 -4.69 0.07 -3.41
C GLU A 83 -4.43 1.11 -2.30
N LYS A 84 -5.47 1.69 -1.72
CA LYS A 84 -5.34 2.67 -0.63
C LYS A 84 -4.81 2.05 0.65
N ILE A 85 -5.26 0.85 1.02
CA ILE A 85 -4.73 0.13 2.18
C ILE A 85 -3.24 -0.18 1.97
N LYS A 86 -2.84 -0.62 0.78
CA LYS A 86 -1.42 -0.83 0.44
C LYS A 86 -0.62 0.47 0.58
N LYS A 87 -1.15 1.62 0.12
CA LYS A 87 -0.53 2.93 0.32
C LYS A 87 -0.44 3.33 1.79
N ALA A 88 -1.47 3.04 2.58
CA ALA A 88 -1.51 3.32 4.02
C ALA A 88 -0.48 2.50 4.81
N LEU A 89 -0.23 1.26 4.40
CA LEU A 89 0.85 0.42 4.90
C LEU A 89 2.24 0.88 4.43
N GLY A 90 2.29 1.86 3.52
CA GLY A 90 3.49 2.40 2.92
C GLY A 90 4.08 1.50 1.83
N THR A 91 5.22 1.94 1.27
CA THR A 91 6.03 1.17 0.31
C THR A 91 6.62 -0.14 0.88
N LYS A 92 6.27 -0.50 2.12
CA LYS A 92 6.62 -1.77 2.77
C LYS A 92 5.71 -2.93 2.40
N PHE A 93 4.75 -2.74 1.50
CA PHE A 93 4.12 -3.86 0.82
C PHE A 93 5.10 -4.43 -0.23
N SER A 94 6.16 -5.09 0.22
CA SER A 94 6.79 -6.07 -0.63
C SER A 94 5.83 -7.26 -0.68
N VAL A 95 5.31 -7.56 -1.87
CA VAL A 95 4.44 -8.73 -2.13
C VAL A 95 5.10 -10.04 -1.66
N PHE A 96 6.41 -10.00 -1.43
CA PHE A 96 7.25 -11.05 -0.91
C PHE A 96 8.13 -10.52 0.25
N ILE A 97 8.05 -11.15 1.42
CA ILE A 97 8.99 -10.92 2.53
C ILE A 97 9.92 -12.13 2.57
N PRO A 98 11.21 -11.99 2.21
CA PRO A 98 12.13 -13.11 2.19
C PRO A 98 12.39 -13.65 3.61
N GLU A 99 12.62 -14.95 3.67
CA GLU A 99 13.11 -15.63 4.86
C GLU A 99 14.62 -15.84 4.76
N CYS A 100 15.30 -15.79 5.90
CA CYS A 100 16.70 -16.14 5.99
C CYS A 100 16.90 -17.63 5.70
N GLU A 101 17.72 -17.98 4.70
CA GLU A 101 18.05 -19.37 4.36
C GLU A 101 18.63 -20.16 5.55
N SER A 102 19.28 -19.49 6.50
CA SER A 102 19.93 -20.13 7.65
C SER A 102 19.01 -20.32 8.86
N CYS A 103 18.06 -19.42 9.12
CA CYS A 103 17.26 -19.45 10.36
C CYS A 103 15.75 -19.22 10.19
N ARG A 104 15.29 -19.05 8.95
CA ARG A 104 13.90 -18.80 8.55
C ARG A 104 13.24 -17.58 9.19
N ALA A 105 14.04 -16.67 9.75
CA ALA A 105 13.52 -15.38 10.19
C ALA A 105 13.16 -14.52 8.99
N LEU A 106 12.10 -13.73 9.10
CA LEU A 106 11.80 -12.69 8.14
C LEU A 106 12.96 -11.68 8.10
N ILE A 107 13.40 -11.35 6.90
CA ILE A 107 14.52 -10.43 6.67
C ILE A 107 14.11 -9.34 5.69
N ASP A 108 14.69 -8.15 5.87
CA ASP A 108 14.60 -7.06 4.91
C ASP A 108 15.85 -7.09 3.99
N PRO A 109 15.69 -7.12 2.66
CA PRO A 109 16.77 -6.99 1.67
C PRO A 109 17.62 -5.72 1.82
N GLY A 110 17.12 -4.71 2.53
CA GLY A 110 17.86 -3.52 2.94
C GLY A 110 18.87 -3.76 4.05
N TRP A 111 18.82 -4.90 4.73
CA TRP A 111 19.80 -5.26 5.75
C TRP A 111 21.02 -5.94 5.13
N GLU A 112 22.18 -5.78 5.77
CA GLU A 112 23.40 -6.50 5.38
C GLU A 112 23.45 -7.92 5.97
N TYR A 113 22.94 -8.07 7.19
CA TYR A 113 22.94 -9.32 7.94
C TYR A 113 21.56 -9.62 8.51
N CYS A 114 21.23 -10.91 8.65
CA CYS A 114 20.02 -11.35 9.35
C CYS A 114 20.08 -10.92 10.82
N ALA A 115 19.10 -10.14 11.28
CA ALA A 115 19.05 -9.67 12.66
C ALA A 115 18.95 -10.81 13.71
N LYS A 116 18.49 -12.00 13.31
CA LYS A 116 18.35 -13.15 14.21
C LYS A 116 19.61 -14.02 14.30
N CYS A 117 20.28 -14.31 13.18
CA CYS A 117 21.38 -15.26 13.14
C CYS A 117 22.70 -14.72 12.59
N GLY A 118 22.74 -13.47 12.13
CA GLY A 118 23.94 -12.84 11.56
C GLY A 118 24.34 -13.32 10.16
N ALA A 119 23.55 -14.21 9.53
CA ALA A 119 23.82 -14.66 8.17
C ALA A 119 23.77 -13.50 7.17
N GLU A 120 24.71 -13.48 6.23
CA GLU A 120 24.87 -12.40 5.26
C GLU A 120 23.80 -12.49 4.15
N ILE A 121 22.97 -11.46 4.03
CA ILE A 121 21.78 -11.49 3.16
C ILE A 121 22.15 -11.40 1.68
N SER A 122 23.26 -10.71 1.35
CA SER A 122 23.77 -10.54 -0.02
C SER A 122 24.13 -11.86 -0.72
N LYS A 123 24.42 -12.92 0.06
CA LYS A 123 24.79 -14.25 -0.42
C LYS A 123 23.61 -15.19 -0.64
N MET A 124 22.42 -14.82 -0.13
CA MET A 124 21.19 -15.60 -0.31
C MET A 124 20.63 -15.40 -1.72
N LYS A 125 19.73 -16.29 -2.14
CA LYS A 125 19.03 -16.20 -3.42
C LYS A 125 17.55 -15.94 -3.19
N PHE A 126 17.05 -14.89 -3.84
CA PHE A 126 15.64 -14.53 -3.87
C PHE A 126 15.22 -14.33 -5.33
N GLU A 127 14.41 -15.24 -5.87
CA GLU A 127 13.97 -15.23 -7.26
C GLU A 127 13.03 -14.05 -7.57
N GLU A 128 12.24 -13.61 -6.58
CA GLU A 128 11.25 -12.54 -6.72
C GLU A 128 11.85 -11.13 -6.58
N LEU A 129 13.13 -11.02 -6.17
CA LEU A 129 13.78 -9.74 -5.92
C LEU A 129 14.76 -9.35 -7.01
N LYS A 130 14.65 -8.09 -7.44
CA LYS A 130 15.61 -7.46 -8.36
C LYS A 130 16.87 -7.06 -7.60
N LYS A 131 17.99 -6.97 -8.33
CA LYS A 131 19.25 -6.42 -7.82
C LYS A 131 19.45 -4.98 -8.31
N CYS A 132 20.00 -4.13 -7.46
CA CYS A 132 20.43 -2.80 -7.85
C CYS A 132 21.49 -2.90 -8.95
N LYS A 133 21.30 -2.18 -10.05
CA LYS A 133 22.26 -2.15 -11.16
C LYS A 133 23.63 -1.55 -10.78
N ASN A 134 23.67 -0.71 -9.74
CA ASN A 134 24.91 -0.07 -9.29
C ASN A 134 25.68 -0.91 -8.26
N CYS A 135 25.03 -1.33 -7.16
CA CYS A 135 25.72 -2.04 -6.07
C CYS A 135 25.49 -3.55 -6.04
N GLY A 136 24.61 -4.11 -6.89
CA GLY A 136 24.33 -5.54 -6.95
C GLY A 136 23.53 -6.13 -5.77
N LYS A 137 23.24 -5.35 -4.72
CA LYS A 137 22.41 -5.78 -3.59
C LYS A 137 20.92 -5.83 -3.97
N TYR A 138 20.16 -6.67 -3.27
CA TYR A 138 18.72 -6.83 -3.50
C TYR A 138 17.97 -5.53 -3.17
N ILE A 139 16.95 -5.24 -3.99
CA ILE A 139 16.11 -4.05 -3.88
C ILE A 139 14.64 -4.43 -4.01
N TYR A 140 13.78 -3.71 -3.30
CA TYR A 140 12.35 -3.80 -3.54
C TYR A 140 11.95 -2.95 -4.74
N GLU A 141 10.93 -3.43 -5.46
CA GLU A 141 10.35 -2.66 -6.57
C GLU A 141 9.76 -1.33 -6.09
N SER A 142 9.33 -1.22 -4.84
CA SER A 142 8.80 0.04 -4.29
C SER A 142 9.87 1.10 -4.01
N TRP A 143 11.16 0.78 -4.09
CA TRP A 143 12.23 1.72 -3.74
C TRP A 143 12.48 2.75 -4.85
N ILE A 144 12.47 4.04 -4.47
CA ILE A 144 12.85 5.16 -5.36
C ILE A 144 14.37 5.34 -5.39
N HIS A 145 15.01 5.16 -4.23
CA HIS A 145 16.47 5.19 -4.08
C HIS A 145 16.93 3.86 -3.48
N CYS A 146 18.11 3.40 -3.90
CA CYS A 146 18.71 2.22 -3.31
C CYS A 146 19.12 2.51 -1.87
N ALA A 147 18.58 1.78 -0.89
CA ALA A 147 18.93 1.94 0.52
C ALA A 147 20.41 1.64 0.81
N HIS A 148 21.08 0.93 -0.09
CA HIS A 148 22.47 0.51 0.10
C HIS A 148 23.51 1.46 -0.48
N CYS A 149 23.21 2.12 -1.60
CA CYS A 149 24.18 2.96 -2.31
C CYS A 149 23.63 4.33 -2.73
N GLY A 150 22.37 4.64 -2.43
CA GLY A 150 21.72 5.90 -2.76
C GLY A 150 21.37 6.08 -4.24
N THR A 151 21.74 5.15 -5.13
CA THR A 151 21.41 5.24 -6.56
C THR A 151 19.91 5.32 -6.77
N LYS A 152 19.47 6.29 -7.57
CA LYS A 152 18.08 6.42 -8.00
C LYS A 152 17.67 5.20 -8.83
N LEU A 153 16.64 4.49 -8.37
CA LEU A 153 16.13 3.25 -8.95
C LEU A 153 14.95 3.48 -9.88
N LYS A 154 14.14 4.50 -9.58
CA LYS A 154 12.99 4.92 -10.38
C LYS A 154 12.96 6.43 -10.53
N GLU A 155 12.45 6.89 -11.66
CA GLU A 155 11.97 8.28 -11.75
C GLU A 155 10.78 8.42 -10.80
N GLU A 156 10.70 9.55 -10.10
CA GLU A 156 9.57 9.82 -9.22
C GLU A 156 8.31 9.81 -10.09
N GLU A 157 7.37 8.92 -9.79
CA GLU A 157 6.06 8.92 -10.43
C GLU A 157 5.49 10.34 -10.31
N GLU A 158 5.08 10.88 -11.46
CA GLU A 158 4.66 12.27 -11.66
C GLU A 158 3.95 12.82 -10.42
N GLU A 159 4.50 13.90 -9.84
CA GLU A 159 3.83 14.63 -8.76
C GLU A 159 2.39 14.86 -9.18
N ILE A 160 1.44 14.22 -8.50
CA ILE A 160 0.01 14.43 -8.75
C ILE A 160 -0.25 15.91 -8.51
N LEU A 161 -0.38 16.68 -9.59
CA LEU A 161 -0.62 18.11 -9.51
C LEU A 161 -1.96 18.31 -8.81
N ARG A 162 -1.99 19.25 -7.88
CA ARG A 162 -3.21 19.59 -7.12
C ARG A 162 -3.58 21.04 -7.40
N CYS A 163 -4.88 21.29 -7.54
CA CYS A 163 -5.39 22.64 -7.65
C CYS A 163 -4.96 23.45 -6.40
N PRO A 164 -4.30 24.61 -6.54
CA PRO A 164 -3.87 25.39 -5.39
C PRO A 164 -5.04 25.91 -4.55
N ASN A 165 -6.22 26.08 -5.17
CA ASN A 165 -7.44 26.55 -4.51
C ASN A 165 -8.18 25.43 -3.76
N CYS A 166 -8.62 24.38 -4.47
CA CYS A 166 -9.47 23.33 -3.88
C CYS A 166 -8.73 22.03 -3.51
N LYS A 167 -7.42 21.95 -3.74
CA LYS A 167 -6.53 20.81 -3.43
C LYS A 167 -6.86 19.47 -4.10
N ARG A 168 -7.88 19.43 -4.96
CA ARG A 168 -8.21 18.26 -5.78
C ARG A 168 -7.12 18.00 -6.84
N PRO A 169 -6.89 16.73 -7.21
CA PRO A 169 -5.96 16.38 -8.27
C PRO A 169 -6.40 16.99 -9.60
N ILE A 170 -5.44 17.48 -10.37
CA ILE A 170 -5.60 18.14 -11.67
C ILE A 170 -4.61 17.54 -12.65
N GLN A 171 -4.94 17.56 -13.94
CA GLN A 171 -4.01 17.18 -14.99
C GLN A 171 -3.14 18.38 -15.40
N PRO A 172 -1.87 18.16 -15.78
CA PRO A 172 -0.96 19.23 -16.24
C PRO A 172 -1.50 20.05 -17.42
N GLU A 173 -2.30 19.43 -18.29
CA GLU A 173 -2.82 20.04 -19.52
C GLU A 173 -4.00 20.99 -19.27
N TRP A 174 -4.62 20.91 -18.08
CA TRP A 174 -5.81 21.69 -17.76
C TRP A 174 -5.47 23.16 -17.50
N MET A 175 -6.18 24.06 -18.17
CA MET A 175 -6.07 25.52 -17.94
C MET A 175 -6.98 26.01 -16.81
N VAL A 176 -8.01 25.24 -16.47
CA VAL A 176 -8.99 25.58 -15.43
C VAL A 176 -9.33 24.31 -14.65
N CYS A 177 -9.39 24.42 -13.32
CA CYS A 177 -9.81 23.34 -12.47
C CYS A 177 -11.32 23.06 -12.66
N PRO A 178 -11.73 21.85 -13.10
CA PRO A 178 -13.14 21.54 -13.36
C PRO A 178 -13.99 21.50 -12.08
N TYR A 179 -13.34 21.43 -10.92
CA TYR A 179 -14.02 21.30 -9.63
C TYR A 179 -14.30 22.63 -8.93
N CYS A 180 -13.54 23.69 -9.23
CA CYS A 180 -13.69 24.98 -8.54
C CYS A 180 -13.52 26.21 -9.43
N GLY A 181 -13.26 26.03 -10.74
CA GLY A 181 -13.08 27.13 -11.68
C GLY A 181 -11.76 27.89 -11.55
N TYR A 182 -10.85 27.49 -10.65
CA TYR A 182 -9.55 28.15 -10.50
C TYR A 182 -8.68 27.99 -11.77
N ARG A 183 -8.12 29.09 -12.27
CA ARG A 183 -7.22 29.11 -13.43
C ARG A 183 -5.86 28.52 -13.08
N LEU A 184 -5.53 27.39 -13.70
CA LEU A 184 -4.29 26.66 -13.48
C LEU A 184 -3.17 27.30 -14.32
N LYS A 185 -1.99 27.49 -13.72
CA LYS A 185 -0.81 27.98 -14.43
C LYS A 185 -0.09 26.77 -15.03
N ARG A 186 0.27 26.84 -16.32
CA ARG A 186 1.15 25.83 -16.94
C ARG A 186 2.52 25.85 -16.24
N LYS A 187 3.05 24.67 -15.91
CA LYS A 187 4.50 24.54 -15.62
C LYS A 187 5.21 24.81 -16.98
N PRO A 188 6.25 25.67 -17.03
CA PRO A 188 7.03 25.88 -18.25
C PRO A 188 7.74 24.60 -18.69
#